data_AF-A0A7X4B7W6-F1
#
_entry.id   AF-A0A7X4B7W6-F1
#
_cell.length_a   1.000
_cell.length_b   1.000
_cell.length_c   1.000
_cell.angle_alpha   90.00
_cell.angle_beta   90.00
_cell.angle_gamma   90.00
#
_symmetry.space_group_name_H-M   'P 1'
#
loop_
_entity.id
_entity.type
_entity.pdbx_description
1 polymer ?
#
loop_
_entity_poly.entity_id
_entity_poly.type
_entity_poly.pdbx_seq_one_letter_code
_entity_poly.pdbx_strand_id
1 'polypeptide(L)' 'AHPDIVPHYIRITDLHEWICALEDFADDPETSNERILEAIQMAWLDERD' A
#
# COMPACT_ATOMS: atom_id res chain seq x y z
N ALA A 1 -10.76 3.95 -2.18
CA ALA A 1 -9.86 3.52 -3.28
C ALA A 1 -9.39 4.75 -4.05
N HIS A 2 -8.11 4.78 -4.45
CA HIS A 2 -7.52 5.83 -5.28
C HIS A 2 -7.46 5.37 -6.75
N PRO A 3 -8.54 5.49 -7.53
CA PRO A 3 -8.62 4.90 -8.88
C PRO A 3 -7.62 5.52 -9.87
N ASP A 4 -7.25 6.78 -9.68
CA ASP A 4 -6.41 7.53 -10.61
C ASP A 4 -4.91 7.27 -10.42
N ILE A 5 -4.53 6.54 -9.36
CA ILE A 5 -3.13 6.39 -8.98
C ILE A 5 -2.63 5.04 -9.42
N VAL A 6 -1.71 5.00 -10.38
CA VAL A 6 -1.07 3.76 -10.81
C VAL A 6 -0.16 3.24 -9.68
N PRO A 7 -0.43 2.07 -9.08
CA PRO A 7 0.25 1.64 -7.87
C PRO A 7 1.76 1.52 -8.04
N HIS A 8 2.23 1.12 -9.23
CA HIS A 8 3.66 0.98 -9.56
C HIS A 8 4.47 2.29 -9.42
N TYR A 9 3.83 3.46 -9.54
CA TYR A 9 4.51 4.75 -9.43
C TYR A 9 4.42 5.37 -8.03
N ILE A 10 3.74 4.71 -7.09
CA ILE A 10 3.68 5.16 -5.69
C ILE A 10 5.02 4.89 -5.01
N ARG A 11 5.49 5.87 -4.23
CA ARG A 11 6.63 5.66 -3.33
C ARG A 11 6.20 4.78 -2.16
N ILE A 12 7.04 3.83 -1.78
CA ILE A 12 6.77 2.90 -0.67
C ILE A 12 6.40 3.62 0.63
N THR A 13 6.99 4.79 0.90
CA THR A 13 6.65 5.63 2.06
C THR A 13 5.22 6.18 1.99
N ASP A 14 4.77 6.61 0.81
CA ASP A 14 3.42 7.14 0.62
C ASP A 14 2.40 6.00 0.74
N LEU A 15 2.73 4.81 0.21
CA LEU A 15 1.92 3.61 0.37
C LEU A 15 1.76 3.23 1.85
N HIS A 16 2.85 3.27 2.62
CA HIS A 16 2.84 3.01 4.05
C HIS A 16 1.94 3.99 4.81
N GLU A 17 2.07 5.29 4.54
CA GLU A 17 1.23 6.32 5.14
C GLU A 17 -0.25 6.08 4.84
N TRP A 18 -0.60 5.69 3.60
CA TRP A 18 -1.99 5.44 3.22
C TRP A 18 -2.56 4.19 3.89
N ILE A 19 -1.77 3.12 4.00
CA ILE A 19 -2.19 1.90 4.71
C ILE A 19 -2.45 2.21 6.18
N CYS A 20 -1.55 2.94 6.83
CA CYS A 20 -1.70 3.31 8.24
C CYS A 20 -2.87 4.29 8.48
N ALA A 21 -3.31 5.00 7.45
CA ALA A 21 -4.44 5.91 7.50
C ALA A 21 -5.80 5.26 7.19
N LEU A 22 -5.86 3.96 6.86
CA LEU A 22 -7.13 3.28 6.65
C LEU A 22 -7.90 3.17 7.96
N GLU A 23 -9.21 3.44 7.91
CA GLU A 23 -10.10 3.38 9.09
C GLU A 23 -10.09 1.98 9.75
N ASP A 24 -9.95 0.93 8.95
CA ASP A 24 -9.90 -0.47 9.40
C ASP A 24 -8.47 -1.00 9.62
N PHE A 25 -7.44 -0.15 9.55
CA PHE A 25 -6.07 -0.58 9.84
C PHE A 25 -5.90 -0.85 11.33
N ALA A 26 -5.57 -2.09 11.68
CA ALA A 26 -5.48 -2.56 13.05
C ALA A 26 -4.13 -3.20 13.40
N ASP A 27 -3.14 -3.12 12.49
CA ASP A 27 -1.81 -3.68 12.69
C ASP A 27 -0.82 -2.60 13.19
N ASP A 28 0.39 -3.01 13.56
CA ASP A 28 1.45 -2.09 13.99
C ASP A 28 2.20 -1.49 12.78
N PRO A 29 2.18 -0.15 12.59
CA PRO A 29 2.91 0.52 11.51
C PRO A 29 4.41 0.18 11.45
N GLU A 30 5.05 -0.08 12.59
CA GLU A 30 6.50 -0.34 12.68
C GLU A 30 6.89 -1.75 12.23
N THR A 31 5.91 -2.66 12.09
CA THR A 31 6.15 -4.03 11.63
C THR A 31 6.28 -4.15 10.12
N SER A 32 5.91 -3.08 9.39
CA SER A 32 6.03 -3.01 7.95
C SER A 32 7.49 -2.97 7.49
N ASN A 33 7.75 -3.51 6.31
CA ASN A 33 9.05 -3.45 5.64
C ASN A 33 8.84 -3.42 4.12
N GLU A 34 9.91 -3.16 3.36
CA GLU A 34 9.83 -3.03 1.90
C GLU A 34 9.15 -4.22 1.24
N ARG A 35 9.43 -5.46 1.67
CA ARG A 35 8.83 -6.68 1.09
C ARG A 35 7.32 -6.74 1.31
N ILE A 36 6.83 -6.34 2.48
CA ILE A 36 5.40 -6.32 2.78
C ILE A 36 4.70 -5.29 1.90
N LEU A 37 5.26 -4.07 1.84
CA LEU A 37 4.68 -2.96 1.09
C LEU A 37 4.73 -3.23 -0.43
N GLU A 38 5.78 -3.87 -0.92
CA GLU A 38 5.89 -4.33 -2.32
C GLU A 38 4.83 -5.40 -2.63
N ALA A 39 4.59 -6.37 -1.74
CA ALA A 39 3.54 -7.37 -1.93
C ALA A 39 2.15 -6.72 -2.02
N ILE A 40 1.88 -5.68 -1.22
CA ILE A 40 0.62 -4.92 -1.28
C ILE A 40 0.53 -4.15 -2.61
N GLN A 41 1.62 -3.53 -3.06
CA GLN A 41 1.66 -2.81 -4.33
C GLN A 41 1.39 -3.76 -5.51
N MET A 42 1.97 -4.96 -5.51
CA MET A 42 1.76 -5.96 -6.56
C MET A 42 0.33 -6.52 -6.53
N ALA A 43 -0.22 -6.84 -5.36
CA ALA A 43 -1.61 -7.28 -5.25
C ALA A 43 -2.59 -6.20 -5.75
N TRP A 44 -2.32 -4.93 -5.47
CA TRP A 44 -3.13 -3.83 -5.98
C TRP A 44 -2.99 -3.62 -7.50
N LEU A 45 -1.81 -3.91 -8.09
CA LEU A 45 -1.66 -3.93 -9.55
C LEU A 45 -2.48 -5.05 -10.17
N ASP A 46 -2.40 -6.26 -9.62
CA ASP A 46 -3.13 -7.44 -10.10
C ASP A 46 -4.65 -7.24 -10.04
N GLU A 47 -5.17 -6.53 -9.04
CA GLU A 47 -6.61 -6.21 -8.94
C GLU A 47 -7.10 -5.19 -9.99
N ARG A 48 -6.19 -4.47 -10.65
CA ARG A 48 -6.52 -3.44 -11.64
C ARG A 48 -6.46 -3.93 -13.09
N ASP A 49 -5.80 -5.06 -13.34
CA ASP A 49 -5.78 -5.76 -14.64
C ASP A 49 -7.05 -6.60 -14.85
#